data_AF-A0AAW1TNL1-F1
#
_entry.id   AF-A0AAW1TNL1-F1
#
_cell.length_a   1.000
_cell.length_b   1.000
_cell.length_c   1.000
_cell.angle_alpha   90.00
_cell.angle_beta   90.00
_cell.angle_gamma   90.00
#
_symmetry.space_group_name_H-M   'P 1'
#
loop_
_entity.id
_entity.type
_entity.pdbx_description
1 polymer ?
#
loop_
_entity_poly.entity_id
_entity_poly.type
_entity_poly.pdbx_seq_one_letter_code
_entity_poly.pdbx_strand_id
1 'polypeptide(L)'
;MERTCFELLTRGADPNLATAWGDTPLHFACMNGHYNCIEAILHFKPKMNIQNDMLHTPLYMFISRPPQNEYILDKLLDAGANPDISEENGYSTLHALAIQSATVKTKTFARLLVEYKANVDSENKFKETPLHFAVSEGKIDLVEILVKVERLS
;
A
#
# COMPACT_ATOMS: atom_id res chain seq x y z
N MET A 1 19.51 -2.07 -14.71
CA MET A 1 18.63 -2.89 -13.84
C MET A 1 17.20 -2.94 -14.37
N GLU A 2 16.64 -1.85 -14.90
CA GLU A 2 15.28 -1.80 -15.51
C GLU A 2 15.00 -2.89 -16.54
N ARG A 3 15.97 -3.18 -17.40
CA ARG A 3 15.82 -4.20 -18.45
C ARG A 3 15.65 -5.61 -17.91
N THR A 4 16.14 -5.92 -16.70
CA THR A 4 16.18 -7.31 -16.23
C THR A 4 14.81 -7.81 -15.75
N CYS A 5 14.05 -7.00 -15.01
CA CYS A 5 12.69 -7.37 -14.56
C CYS A 5 11.75 -7.61 -15.75
N PHE A 6 11.69 -6.66 -16.69
CA PHE A 6 10.80 -6.77 -17.85
C PHE A 6 11.19 -7.91 -18.80
N GLU A 7 12.50 -8.13 -19.02
CA GLU A 7 13.00 -9.22 -19.84
C GLU A 7 12.63 -10.59 -19.26
N LEU A 8 12.79 -10.78 -17.94
CA LEU A 8 12.43 -12.05 -17.28
C LEU A 8 10.93 -12.35 -17.43
N LEU A 9 10.07 -11.36 -17.25
CA LEU A 9 8.61 -11.49 -17.42
C LEU A 9 8.25 -11.80 -18.88
N THR A 10 8.92 -11.16 -19.85
CA THR A 10 8.74 -11.44 -21.28
C THR A 10 9.17 -12.87 -21.65
N ARG A 11 10.15 -13.42 -20.94
CA ARG A 11 10.60 -14.82 -21.09
C ARG A 11 9.73 -15.84 -20.35
N GLY A 12 8.61 -15.42 -19.78
CA GLY A 12 7.64 -16.32 -19.15
C GLY A 12 7.86 -16.55 -17.65
N ALA A 13 8.64 -15.71 -16.96
CA ALA A 13 8.64 -15.71 -15.50
C ALA A 13 7.22 -15.36 -14.99
N ASP A 14 6.67 -16.16 -14.07
CA ASP A 14 5.36 -15.91 -13.49
C ASP A 14 5.42 -14.75 -12.47
N PRO A 15 4.72 -13.62 -12.70
CA PRO A 15 4.73 -12.48 -11.78
C PRO A 15 4.03 -12.76 -10.44
N ASN A 16 3.34 -13.90 -10.31
CA ASN A 16 2.62 -14.31 -9.11
C ASN A 16 3.33 -15.41 -8.31
N LEU A 17 4.49 -15.88 -8.76
CA LEU A 17 5.19 -16.98 -8.11
C LEU A 17 5.65 -16.56 -6.71
N ALA A 18 5.00 -17.10 -5.69
CA ALA A 18 5.30 -16.78 -4.30
C ALA A 18 6.48 -17.60 -3.75
N THR A 19 7.23 -17.00 -2.83
CA THR A 19 8.22 -17.71 -2.02
C THR A 19 7.55 -18.61 -0.97
N ALA A 20 8.35 -19.32 -0.18
CA ALA A 20 7.87 -20.12 0.95
C ALA A 20 7.12 -19.29 2.02
N TRP A 21 7.32 -17.97 2.05
CA TRP A 21 6.65 -17.04 2.97
C TRP A 21 5.46 -16.31 2.33
N GLY A 22 5.06 -16.70 1.13
CA GLY A 22 3.96 -16.07 0.40
C GLY A 22 4.32 -14.78 -0.34
N ASP A 23 5.53 -14.24 -0.20
CA ASP A 23 5.95 -13.04 -0.92
C ASP A 23 6.11 -13.30 -2.43
N THR A 24 5.41 -12.51 -3.24
CA THR A 24 5.52 -12.49 -4.71
C THR A 24 6.58 -11.47 -5.17
N PRO A 25 7.00 -11.48 -6.46
CA PRO A 25 7.87 -10.43 -7.01
C PRO A 25 7.38 -9.01 -6.72
N LEU A 26 6.05 -8.78 -6.73
CA LEU A 26 5.48 -7.48 -6.45
C LEU A 26 5.67 -7.06 -4.98
N HIS A 27 5.60 -7.99 -4.02
CA HIS A 27 5.92 -7.71 -2.60
C HIS A 27 7.35 -7.18 -2.47
N PHE A 28 8.33 -7.87 -3.06
CA PHE A 28 9.72 -7.45 -3.02
C PHE A 28 9.94 -6.11 -3.69
N ALA A 29 9.32 -5.87 -4.85
CA ALA A 29 9.46 -4.60 -5.56
C ALA A 29 8.87 -3.42 -4.76
N CYS A 30 7.69 -3.61 -4.15
CA CYS A 30 7.04 -2.64 -3.28
C CYS A 30 7.84 -2.32 -2.02
N MET A 31 8.28 -3.34 -1.28
CA MET A 31 9.06 -3.17 -0.04
C MET A 31 10.38 -2.43 -0.26
N ASN A 32 11.05 -2.70 -1.38
CA ASN A 32 12.36 -2.12 -1.69
C ASN A 32 12.27 -0.81 -2.50
N GLY A 33 11.06 -0.36 -2.88
CA GLY A 33 10.89 0.84 -3.69
C GLY A 33 11.48 0.73 -5.11
N HIS A 34 11.49 -0.48 -5.68
CA HIS A 34 11.99 -0.73 -7.03
C HIS A 34 10.93 -0.37 -8.07
N TYR A 35 10.63 0.93 -8.19
CA TYR A 35 9.53 1.48 -9.00
C TYR A 35 9.49 0.95 -10.44
N ASN A 36 10.64 0.85 -11.10
CA ASN A 36 10.70 0.37 -12.49
C ASN A 36 10.35 -1.14 -12.59
N CYS A 37 10.66 -1.94 -11.57
CA CYS A 37 10.20 -3.33 -11.50
C CYS A 37 8.71 -3.41 -11.15
N ILE A 38 8.18 -2.49 -10.33
CA ILE A 38 6.74 -2.40 -10.07
C ILE A 38 6.00 -2.17 -11.39
N GLU A 39 6.36 -1.13 -12.15
CA GLU A 39 5.74 -0.84 -13.45
C GLU A 39 5.86 -2.01 -14.43
N ALA A 40 7.04 -2.63 -14.52
CA ALA A 40 7.25 -3.79 -15.36
C ALA A 40 6.34 -4.96 -14.96
N ILE A 41 6.20 -5.24 -13.66
CA ILE A 41 5.33 -6.30 -13.14
C ILE A 41 3.85 -5.98 -13.44
N LEU A 42 3.41 -4.75 -13.20
CA LEU A 42 2.02 -4.31 -13.44
C LEU A 42 1.60 -4.46 -14.91
N HIS A 43 2.54 -4.30 -15.85
CA HIS A 43 2.28 -4.53 -17.28
C HIS A 43 1.72 -5.94 -17.57
N PHE A 44 2.12 -6.94 -16.78
CA PHE A 44 1.69 -8.33 -16.93
C PHE A 44 0.46 -8.68 -16.06
N LYS A 45 -0.22 -7.66 -15.50
CA LYS A 45 -1.50 -7.78 -14.75
C LYS A 45 -1.45 -8.88 -13.67
N PRO A 46 -0.55 -8.77 -12.68
CA PRO A 46 -0.44 -9.74 -11.60
C PRO A 46 -1.70 -9.72 -10.73
N LYS A 47 -1.84 -10.73 -9.87
CA LYS A 47 -2.80 -10.72 -8.77
C LYS A 47 -2.33 -9.70 -7.73
N MET A 48 -3.01 -8.56 -7.65
CA MET A 48 -2.60 -7.42 -6.84
C MET A 48 -2.69 -7.62 -5.32
N ASN A 49 -3.55 -8.54 -4.88
CA ASN A 49 -3.98 -8.65 -3.49
C ASN A 49 -3.56 -9.98 -2.83
N ILE A 50 -2.50 -10.62 -3.34
CA ILE A 50 -1.91 -11.79 -2.66
C ILE A 50 -1.39 -11.33 -1.30
N GLN A 51 -1.75 -12.06 -0.25
CA GLN A 51 -1.23 -11.84 1.09
C GLN A 51 -0.09 -12.82 1.37
N ASN A 52 1.01 -12.32 1.92
CA ASN A 52 2.08 -13.17 2.44
C ASN A 52 1.69 -13.77 3.81
N ASP A 53 2.58 -14.52 4.45
CA ASP A 53 2.30 -15.20 5.72
C ASP A 53 1.98 -14.24 6.89
N MET A 54 2.41 -12.97 6.80
CA MET A 54 2.06 -11.89 7.75
C MET A 54 0.77 -11.15 7.36
N LEU A 55 0.04 -11.67 6.37
CA LEU A 55 -1.14 -11.06 5.78
C LEU A 55 -0.88 -9.70 5.09
N HIS A 56 0.38 -9.40 4.77
CA HIS A 56 0.73 -8.19 4.03
C HIS A 56 0.42 -8.36 2.56
N THR A 57 -0.25 -7.37 1.95
CA THR A 57 -0.33 -7.23 0.49
C THR A 57 0.88 -6.43 -0.04
N PRO A 58 1.16 -6.47 -1.35
CA PRO A 58 2.18 -5.61 -1.93
C PRO A 58 1.94 -4.12 -1.67
N LEU A 59 0.67 -3.68 -1.69
CA LEU A 59 0.30 -2.29 -1.38
C LEU A 59 0.61 -1.96 0.08
N TYR A 60 0.29 -2.85 1.02
CA TYR A 60 0.65 -2.65 2.43
C TYR A 60 2.17 -2.46 2.58
N MET A 61 2.98 -3.36 2.00
CA MET A 61 4.44 -3.28 2.03
C MET A 61 4.98 -1.97 1.42
N PHE A 62 4.35 -1.47 0.35
CA PHE A 62 4.70 -0.18 -0.25
C PHE A 62 4.43 1.00 0.70
N ILE A 63 3.29 1.00 1.39
CA ILE A 63 2.89 2.06 2.33
C ILE A 63 3.66 1.98 3.65
N SER A 64 4.11 0.80 4.07
CA SER A 64 4.97 0.62 5.26
C SER A 64 6.38 1.22 5.11
N ARG A 65 6.70 1.80 3.94
CA ARG A 65 7.92 2.56 3.69
C ARG A 65 7.62 4.07 3.75
N PRO A 66 8.62 4.92 4.03
CA PRO A 66 8.44 6.36 3.96
C PRO A 66 7.84 6.79 2.61
N PRO A 67 6.75 7.58 2.59
CA PRO A 67 6.10 7.99 1.34
C PRO A 67 7.06 8.72 0.41
N GLN A 68 7.25 8.18 -0.79
CA GLN A 68 8.23 8.70 -1.75
C GLN A 68 7.68 8.92 -3.16
N ASN A 69 6.75 8.07 -3.62
CA ASN A 69 6.31 8.06 -5.02
C ASN A 69 4.80 7.85 -5.16
N GLU A 70 4.05 8.95 -5.23
CA GLU A 70 2.60 8.99 -5.39
C GLU A 70 2.14 8.47 -6.75
N TYR A 71 2.99 8.61 -7.79
CA TYR A 71 2.70 8.04 -9.11
C TYR A 71 2.67 6.50 -9.06
N ILE A 72 3.58 5.88 -8.30
CA ILE A 72 3.56 4.43 -8.12
C ILE A 72 2.39 3.98 -7.24
N LEU A 73 2.04 4.76 -6.21
CA LEU A 73 0.83 4.50 -5.43
C LEU A 73 -0.42 4.47 -6.32
N ASP A 74 -0.59 5.52 -7.12
CA ASP A 74 -1.67 5.65 -8.10
C ASP A 74 -1.72 4.45 -9.04
N LYS A 75 -0.58 4.02 -9.60
CA LYS A 75 -0.50 2.82 -10.46
C LYS A 75 -0.88 1.53 -9.75
N LEU A 76 -0.48 1.34 -8.49
CA LEU A 76 -0.86 0.16 -7.73
C LEU A 76 -2.36 0.13 -7.49
N LEU A 77 -2.96 1.26 -7.11
CA LEU A 77 -4.40 1.40 -6.87
C LEU A 77 -5.21 1.22 -8.17
N ASP A 78 -4.78 1.85 -9.27
CA ASP A 78 -5.35 1.68 -10.62
C ASP A 78 -5.33 0.22 -11.09
N ALA A 79 -4.27 -0.52 -10.75
CA ALA A 79 -4.16 -1.94 -11.09
C ALA A 79 -5.08 -2.84 -10.26
N GLY A 80 -5.79 -2.29 -9.26
CA GLY A 80 -6.74 -3.01 -8.41
C GLY A 80 -6.17 -3.48 -7.07
N ALA A 81 -5.10 -2.84 -6.58
CA ALA A 81 -4.68 -3.04 -5.21
C ALA A 81 -5.74 -2.50 -4.23
N ASN A 82 -6.17 -3.34 -3.29
CA ASN A 82 -7.19 -2.98 -2.32
C ASN A 82 -6.55 -2.37 -1.06
N PRO A 83 -6.82 -1.08 -0.74
CA PRO A 83 -6.26 -0.42 0.44
C PRO A 83 -6.82 -0.91 1.78
N ASP A 84 -7.94 -1.63 1.78
CA ASP A 84 -8.63 -2.09 2.99
C ASP A 84 -8.19 -3.48 3.47
N ILE A 85 -7.35 -4.18 2.69
CA ILE A 85 -6.77 -5.44 3.16
C ILE A 85 -5.73 -5.10 4.22
N SER A 86 -6.03 -5.50 5.45
CA SER A 86 -5.20 -5.30 6.62
C SER A 86 -4.23 -6.46 6.86
N GLU A 87 -3.18 -6.18 7.61
CA GLU A 87 -2.28 -7.21 8.12
C GLU A 87 -2.88 -8.01 9.28
N GLU A 88 -2.11 -8.93 9.85
CA GLU A 88 -2.55 -9.88 10.86
C GLU A 88 -3.27 -9.25 12.06
N ASN A 89 -2.85 -8.08 12.52
CA ASN A 89 -3.44 -7.34 13.64
C ASN A 89 -4.56 -6.37 13.24
N GLY A 90 -4.99 -6.38 11.98
CA GLY A 90 -6.07 -5.54 11.47
C GLY A 90 -5.62 -4.12 11.10
N TYR A 91 -4.33 -3.83 11.04
CA TYR A 91 -3.82 -2.54 10.57
C TYR A 91 -3.98 -2.44 9.05
N SER A 92 -4.85 -1.53 8.62
CA SER A 92 -5.05 -1.18 7.20
C SER A 92 -3.90 -0.32 6.65
N THR A 93 -3.90 -0.06 5.33
CA THR A 93 -2.91 0.84 4.71
C THR A 93 -2.93 2.26 5.31
N LEU A 94 -4.10 2.77 5.70
CA LEU A 94 -4.21 4.07 6.37
C LEU A 94 -3.60 4.05 7.77
N HIS A 95 -3.69 2.93 8.51
CA HIS A 95 -2.95 2.79 9.77
C HIS A 95 -1.44 2.81 9.55
N ALA A 96 -0.95 2.04 8.58
CA ALA A 96 0.47 2.01 8.26
C ALA A 96 1.00 3.42 7.92
N LEU A 97 0.27 4.18 7.10
CA LEU A 97 0.59 5.58 6.80
C LEU A 97 0.55 6.47 8.06
N ALA A 98 -0.43 6.24 8.95
CA ALA A 98 -0.57 6.93 10.23
C ALA A 98 0.51 6.56 11.26
N ILE A 99 1.35 5.55 11.02
CA ILE A 99 2.50 5.18 11.87
C ILE A 99 3.83 5.70 11.31
N GLN A 100 3.98 5.85 9.99
CA GLN A 100 5.24 6.33 9.36
C GLN A 100 5.66 7.75 9.79
N SER A 101 6.94 8.11 9.77
CA SER A 101 7.32 9.52 10.00
C SER A 101 6.59 10.46 9.02
N ALA A 102 6.12 11.61 9.51
CA ALA A 102 5.43 12.58 8.68
C ALA A 102 6.36 13.13 7.59
N THR A 103 5.90 13.09 6.34
CA THR A 103 6.61 13.65 5.19
C THR A 103 5.67 14.55 4.40
N VAL A 104 6.22 15.40 3.53
CA VAL A 104 5.43 16.23 2.60
C VAL A 104 4.47 15.37 1.75
N LYS A 105 4.84 14.11 1.46
CA LYS A 105 4.04 13.19 0.64
C LYS A 105 2.99 12.40 1.44
N THR A 106 3.03 12.39 2.77
CA THR A 106 2.03 11.71 3.61
C THR A 106 0.62 12.20 3.30
N LYS A 107 0.46 13.52 3.12
CA LYS A 107 -0.83 14.14 2.74
C LYS A 107 -1.32 13.63 1.38
N THR A 108 -0.45 13.57 0.38
CA THR A 108 -0.79 13.11 -0.98
C THR A 108 -1.19 11.64 -0.98
N PHE A 109 -0.43 10.79 -0.27
CA PHE A 109 -0.74 9.36 -0.13
C PHE A 109 -2.10 9.14 0.52
N ALA A 110 -2.38 9.87 1.61
CA ALA A 110 -3.66 9.79 2.29
C ALA A 110 -4.82 10.19 1.38
N ARG A 111 -4.67 11.26 0.59
CA ARG A 111 -5.70 11.65 -0.38
C ARG A 111 -5.94 10.57 -1.43
N LEU A 112 -4.88 10.01 -2.01
CA LEU A 112 -5.02 8.94 -3.02
C LEU A 112 -5.75 7.73 -2.42
N LEU A 113 -5.36 7.27 -1.23
CA LEU A 113 -6.04 6.15 -0.58
C LEU A 113 -7.53 6.44 -0.37
N VAL A 114 -7.90 7.65 0.07
CA VAL A 114 -9.30 8.08 0.22
C VAL A 114 -10.04 8.20 -1.13
N GLU A 115 -9.38 8.71 -2.17
CA GLU A 115 -9.95 8.78 -3.53
C GLU A 115 -10.30 7.38 -4.05
N TYR A 116 -9.45 6.39 -3.77
CA TYR A 116 -9.67 4.96 -4.03
C TYR A 116 -10.46 4.24 -2.94
N LYS A 117 -11.27 4.99 -2.18
CA LYS A 117 -12.28 4.47 -1.25
C LYS A 117 -11.75 3.66 -0.07
N ALA A 118 -10.51 3.89 0.34
CA ALA A 118 -10.00 3.31 1.58
C ALA A 118 -10.90 3.69 2.77
N ASN A 119 -11.23 2.70 3.60
CA ASN A 119 -12.04 2.85 4.79
C ASN A 119 -11.25 3.62 5.87
N VAL A 120 -11.58 4.90 6.02
CA VAL A 120 -10.96 5.79 7.00
C VAL A 120 -11.26 5.43 8.46
N ASP A 121 -12.31 4.64 8.69
CA ASP A 121 -12.75 4.20 10.02
C ASP A 121 -12.47 2.71 10.26
N SER A 122 -11.59 2.08 9.47
CA SER A 122 -11.18 0.70 9.70
C SER A 122 -10.67 0.53 11.13
N GLU A 123 -11.16 -0.46 11.85
CA GLU A 123 -10.70 -0.80 13.20
C GLU A 123 -9.68 -1.93 13.15
N ASN A 124 -8.54 -1.78 13.83
CA ASN A 124 -7.64 -2.89 14.11
C ASN A 124 -8.19 -3.79 15.23
N LYS A 125 -7.47 -4.86 15.60
CA LYS A 125 -7.87 -5.78 16.69
C LYS A 125 -8.02 -5.09 18.05
N PHE A 126 -7.45 -3.90 18.23
CA PHE A 126 -7.49 -3.09 19.44
C PHE A 126 -8.58 -2.01 19.44
N LYS A 127 -9.45 -1.99 18.42
CA LYS A 127 -10.49 -0.95 18.22
C LYS A 127 -9.92 0.43 17.96
N GLU A 128 -8.67 0.50 17.51
CA GLU A 128 -8.04 1.74 17.09
C GLU A 128 -8.27 1.93 15.60
N THR A 129 -8.36 3.19 15.19
CA THR A 129 -8.57 3.62 13.80
C THR A 129 -7.38 4.43 13.32
N PRO A 130 -7.19 4.66 12.00
CA PRO A 130 -6.12 5.51 11.50
C PRO A 130 -6.10 6.91 12.15
N LEU A 131 -7.27 7.43 12.55
CA LEU A 131 -7.37 8.72 13.24
C LEU A 131 -6.74 8.70 14.63
N HIS A 132 -6.86 7.61 15.39
CA HIS A 132 -6.22 7.47 16.70
C HIS A 132 -4.70 7.62 16.60
N PHE A 133 -4.09 6.94 15.62
CA PHE A 133 -2.65 7.05 15.34
C PHE A 133 -2.28 8.43 14.81
N ALA A 134 -3.03 8.99 13.86
CA ALA A 134 -2.74 10.31 13.30
C ALA A 134 -2.72 11.41 14.37
N VAL A 135 -3.64 11.36 15.34
CA VAL A 135 -3.69 12.28 16.48
C VAL A 135 -2.52 12.03 17.43
N SER A 136 -2.25 10.77 17.80
CA SER A 136 -1.13 10.40 18.67
C SER A 136 0.22 10.89 18.14
N GLU A 137 0.43 10.76 16.82
CA GLU A 137 1.66 11.16 16.13
C GLU A 137 1.69 12.65 15.73
N GLY A 138 0.65 13.44 16.06
CA GLY A 138 0.58 14.87 15.74
C GLY A 138 0.53 15.18 14.23
N LYS A 139 0.00 14.26 13.40
CA LYS A 139 -0.03 14.37 11.94
C LYS A 139 -1.23 15.20 11.46
N ILE A 140 -1.15 16.51 11.65
CA ILE A 140 -2.26 17.44 11.38
C ILE A 140 -2.84 17.27 9.97
N ASP A 141 -2.00 17.18 8.93
CA ASP A 141 -2.48 16.99 7.55
C ASP A 141 -3.28 15.69 7.37
N LEU A 142 -2.87 14.61 8.04
CA LEU A 142 -3.58 13.33 7.97
C LEU A 142 -4.90 13.40 8.75
N VAL A 143 -4.89 14.03 9.93
CA VAL A 143 -6.10 14.28 10.74
C VAL A 143 -7.13 15.06 9.92
N GLU A 144 -6.71 16.14 9.25
CA GLU A 144 -7.60 16.94 8.41
C GLU A 144 -8.24 16.13 7.29
N ILE A 145 -7.46 15.27 6.62
CA ILE A 145 -7.98 14.42 5.54
C ILE A 145 -9.02 13.44 6.10
N LEU A 146 -8.69 12.71 7.17
CA LEU A 146 -9.53 11.66 7.73
C LEU A 146 -10.86 12.21 8.29
N VAL A 147 -10.86 13.42 8.86
CA VAL A 147 -12.08 14.05 9.39
C VAL A 147 -12.97 14.63 8.29
N LYS A 148 -12.41 15.06 7.16
CA LYS A 148 -13.16 15.67 6.04
C LYS A 148 -13.89 14.64 5.17
N VAL A 149 -13.61 13.34 5.31
CA VAL A 149 -14.30 12.32 4.51
C VAL A 149 -15.76 12.23 4.96
N GLU A 150 -16.69 12.48 4.03
CA GLU A 150 -18.11 12.30 4.27
C GLU A 150 -18.39 10.81 4.50
N ARG A 151 -18.92 10.49 5.69
CA ARG A 151 -19.40 9.16 6.02
C ARG A 151 -20.81 9.05 5.46
N LEU A 152 -21.04 8.10 4.55
CA LEU A 152 -22.40 7.73 4.18
C LEU A 152 -23.01 7.01 5.40
N SER A 153 -23.93 7.71 6.07
CA SER A 153 -24.77 7.19 7.16
C SER A 153 -25.74 6.13 6.67
#